data_AF-A0A1D6LBT3-F1
#
_entry.id   AF-A0A1D6LBT3-F1
#
_cell.length_a   1.000
_cell.length_b   1.000
_cell.length_c   1.000
_cell.angle_alpha   90.00
_cell.angle_beta   90.00
_cell.angle_gamma   90.00
#
_symmetry.space_group_name_H-M   'P 1'
#
loop_
_entity.id
_entity.type
_entity.pdbx_description
1 polymer ?
#
loop_
_entity_poly.entity_id
_entity_poly.type
_entity_poly.pdbx_seq_one_letter_code
_entity_poly.pdbx_strand_id
1 'polypeptide(L)'
;MSLAIGYLNKYLELFMADHDAWRELAETYVSLQMYKQAAFCYEELILSQPTIPLYHIAYAEVLYTMGGLENLQTAKKYYASTIQLTGGKNTRALFGVCLCTSAINQLTKGRNKEEEGSELQRLAAEVLLNNYKQQAPSKAPLISSLLKNMKLS
;
A
#
# COMPACT_ATOMS: atom_id res chain seq x y z
N MET A 1 2.48 23.15 11.68
CA MET A 1 2.71 22.17 10.59
C MET A 1 3.10 22.84 9.27
N SER A 2 2.46 23.95 8.83
CA SER A 2 2.87 24.66 7.61
C SER A 2 4.32 25.19 7.62
N LEU A 3 4.80 25.68 8.77
CA LEU A 3 6.21 26.10 8.93
C LEU A 3 7.19 24.92 8.80
N ALA A 4 6.82 23.74 9.31
CA ALA A 4 7.66 22.54 9.22
C ALA A 4 7.85 22.09 7.77
N ILE A 5 6.77 22.10 6.97
CA ILE A 5 6.84 21.87 5.52
C ILE A 5 7.77 22.88 4.85
N GLY A 6 7.64 24.16 5.18
CA GLY A 6 8.50 25.20 4.63
C GLY A 6 9.99 24.97 4.94
N TYR A 7 10.32 24.56 6.16
CA TYR A 7 11.69 24.26 6.55
C TYR A 7 12.23 22.98 5.90
N LEU A 8 11.42 21.91 5.84
CA LEU A 8 11.81 20.65 5.21
C LEU A 8 12.06 20.82 3.71
N ASN A 9 11.21 21.56 2.99
CA ASN A 9 11.45 21.83 1.56
C ASN A 9 12.76 22.60 1.33
N LYS A 10 12.99 23.69 2.08
CA LYS A 10 14.25 24.46 2.00
C LYS A 10 15.47 23.63 2.36
N TYR A 11 15.33 22.71 3.31
CA TYR A 11 16.40 21.80 3.69
C TYR A 11 16.70 20.82 2.55
N LEU A 12 15.67 20.20 1.96
CA LEU A 12 15.82 19.25 0.85
C LEU A 12 16.32 19.89 -0.45
N GLU A 13 16.12 21.20 -0.65
CA GLU A 13 16.78 21.95 -1.72
C GLU A 13 18.32 21.93 -1.60
N LEU A 14 18.84 21.86 -0.36
CA LEU A 14 20.29 21.81 -0.07
C LEU A 14 20.81 20.38 0.10
N PHE A 15 19.99 19.50 0.68
CA PHE A 15 20.36 18.15 1.11
C PHE A 15 19.42 17.09 0.51
N MET A 16 19.29 17.07 -0.82
CA MET A 16 18.33 16.23 -1.54
C MET A 16 18.50 14.71 -1.32
N ALA A 17 19.69 14.26 -0.93
CA ALA A 17 19.98 12.86 -0.63
C ALA A 17 19.61 12.44 0.81
N ASP A 18 19.06 13.35 1.62
CA ASP A 18 18.59 13.03 2.97
C ASP A 18 17.22 12.34 2.90
N HIS A 19 17.26 11.01 2.87
CA HIS A 19 16.06 10.19 2.80
C HIS A 19 15.18 10.26 4.05
N ASP A 20 15.73 10.59 5.21
CA ASP A 20 14.92 10.72 6.43
C ASP A 20 14.14 12.03 6.42
N ALA A 21 14.73 13.11 5.89
CA ALA A 21 14.00 14.36 5.67
C ALA A 21 12.87 14.21 4.62
N TRP A 22 13.09 13.45 3.54
CA TRP A 22 12.03 13.11 2.59
C TRP A 22 10.89 12.31 3.22
N ARG A 23 11.23 11.34 4.09
CA ARG A 23 10.23 10.55 4.82
C ARG A 23 9.42 11.42 5.78
N GLU A 24 10.08 12.25 6.58
CA GLU A 24 9.42 13.18 7.51
C GLU A 24 8.48 14.13 6.77
N LEU A 25 8.90 14.63 5.60
CA LEU A 25 8.07 15.48 4.75
C LEU A 25 6.85 14.71 4.21
N ALA A 26 7.04 13.47 3.74
CA ALA A 26 5.96 12.62 3.27
C ALA A 26 4.91 12.37 4.38
N GLU A 27 5.36 11.97 5.58
CA GLU A 27 4.51 11.72 6.74
C GLU A 27 3.78 12.99 7.21
N THR A 28 4.46 14.14 7.17
CA THR A 28 3.84 15.44 7.43
C THR A 28 2.74 15.73 6.42
N TYR A 29 2.96 15.50 5.12
CA TYR A 29 1.93 15.68 4.09
C TYR A 29 0.75 14.71 4.28
N VAL A 30 1.01 13.44 4.65
CA VAL A 30 -0.06 12.48 4.98
C VAL A 30 -0.91 12.99 6.15
N SER A 31 -0.28 13.48 7.22
CA SER A 31 -1.00 13.99 8.41
C SER A 31 -1.92 15.18 8.09
N LEU A 32 -1.59 15.94 7.04
CA LEU A 32 -2.37 17.08 6.55
C LEU A 32 -3.30 16.73 5.39
N GLN A 33 -3.42 15.44 5.04
CA GLN A 33 -4.24 14.97 3.92
C GLN A 33 -3.79 15.52 2.55
N MET A 34 -2.53 15.94 2.44
CA MET A 34 -1.89 16.43 1.22
C MET A 34 -1.32 15.25 0.42
N TYR A 35 -2.18 14.30 0.03
CA TYR A 35 -1.76 12.99 -0.46
C TYR A 35 -0.94 13.02 -1.75
N LYS A 36 -1.19 13.98 -2.65
CA LYS A 36 -0.42 14.12 -3.90
C LYS A 36 1.04 14.48 -3.61
N GLN A 37 1.26 15.37 -2.65
CA GLN A 37 2.59 15.78 -2.23
C GLN A 37 3.29 14.66 -1.46
N ALA A 38 2.56 13.94 -0.59
CA ALA A 38 3.09 12.75 0.07
C ALA A 38 3.52 11.67 -0.94
N ALA A 39 2.69 11.43 -1.97
CA ALA A 39 2.98 10.48 -3.04
C ALA A 39 4.29 10.84 -3.76
N PHE A 40 4.47 12.11 -4.11
CA PHE A 40 5.72 12.60 -4.72
C PHE A 40 6.94 12.34 -3.84
N CYS A 41 6.86 12.64 -2.53
CA CYS A 41 7.97 12.35 -1.61
C CYS A 41 8.31 10.85 -1.56
N TYR A 42 7.32 9.97 -1.60
CA TYR A 42 7.57 8.52 -1.64
C TYR A 42 8.10 8.03 -3.00
N GLU A 43 7.76 8.68 -4.10
CA GLU A 43 8.37 8.41 -5.42
C GLU A 43 9.87 8.70 -5.38
N GLU A 44 10.29 9.85 -4.85
CA GLU A 44 11.71 10.20 -4.67
C GLU A 44 12.45 9.18 -3.78
N LEU A 45 11.80 8.73 -2.70
CA LEU A 45 12.35 7.70 -1.81
C LEU A 45 12.51 6.34 -2.51
N ILE A 46 11.53 5.92 -3.31
CA ILE A 46 11.58 4.66 -4.07
C ILE A 46 12.64 4.74 -5.18
N LEU A 47 12.74 5.89 -5.87
CA LEU A 47 13.76 6.12 -6.90
C LEU A 47 15.17 6.03 -6.30
N SER A 48 15.37 6.60 -5.13
CA SER A 48 16.68 6.62 -4.45
C SER A 48 17.01 5.29 -3.78
N GLN A 49 16.02 4.60 -3.21
CA GLN A 49 16.19 3.37 -2.44
C GLN A 49 15.11 2.31 -2.79
N PRO A 50 15.21 1.70 -3.98
CA PRO A 50 14.13 0.86 -4.55
C PRO A 50 13.91 -0.46 -3.81
N THR A 51 14.85 -0.90 -2.97
CA THR A 51 14.78 -2.19 -2.26
C THR A 51 14.18 -2.08 -0.86
N ILE A 52 13.85 -0.87 -0.38
CA ILE A 52 13.32 -0.65 0.97
C ILE A 52 11.80 -0.87 0.97
N PRO A 53 11.27 -1.95 1.58
CA PRO A 53 9.85 -2.29 1.49
C PRO A 53 8.93 -1.24 2.13
N LEU A 54 9.44 -0.49 3.10
CA LEU A 54 8.69 0.52 3.83
C LEU A 54 8.24 1.69 2.91
N TYR A 55 9.01 2.04 1.89
CA TYR A 55 8.61 3.09 0.95
C TYR A 55 7.53 2.61 -0.01
N HIS A 56 7.63 1.37 -0.49
CA HIS A 56 6.62 0.75 -1.34
C HIS A 56 5.27 0.65 -0.65
N ILE A 57 5.24 0.20 0.61
CA ILE A 57 3.98 0.05 1.34
C ILE A 57 3.35 1.41 1.68
N ALA A 58 4.15 2.39 2.07
CA ALA A 58 3.65 3.73 2.37
C ALA A 58 3.09 4.42 1.12
N TYR A 59 3.78 4.31 -0.02
CA TYR A 59 3.27 4.80 -1.29
C TYR A 59 1.96 4.11 -1.71
N ALA A 60 1.89 2.78 -1.57
CA ALA A 60 0.68 2.01 -1.86
C ALA A 60 -0.52 2.46 -1.01
N GLU A 61 -0.29 2.79 0.26
CA GLU A 61 -1.32 3.29 1.18
C GLU A 61 -1.80 4.69 0.82
N VAL A 62 -0.90 5.59 0.45
CA VAL A 62 -1.25 6.92 -0.04
C VAL A 62 -2.10 6.81 -1.30
N LEU A 63 -1.68 6.00 -2.27
CA LEU A 63 -2.44 5.76 -3.50
C LEU A 63 -3.81 5.12 -3.23
N TYR A 64 -3.87 4.13 -2.34
CA TYR A 64 -5.13 3.51 -1.94
C TYR A 64 -6.08 4.55 -1.33
N THR A 65 -5.56 5.43 -0.48
CA THR A 65 -6.32 6.52 0.17
C THR A 65 -6.82 7.54 -0.85
N MET A 66 -6.01 7.89 -1.85
CA MET A 66 -6.43 8.77 -2.95
C MET A 66 -7.56 8.17 -3.80
N GLY A 67 -7.64 6.84 -3.86
CA GLY A 67 -8.71 6.13 -4.56
C GLY A 67 -8.74 6.38 -6.07
N GLY A 68 -9.78 5.89 -6.73
CA GLY A 68 -9.85 5.88 -8.19
C GLY A 68 -9.15 4.65 -8.79
N LEU A 69 -9.60 4.25 -9.99
CA LEU A 69 -9.21 2.97 -10.58
C LEU A 69 -7.69 2.86 -10.81
N GLU A 70 -7.09 3.90 -11.39
CA GLU A 70 -5.65 3.94 -11.69
C GLU A 70 -4.80 3.88 -10.41
N ASN A 71 -5.12 4.70 -9.41
CA ASN A 71 -4.38 4.68 -8.14
C ASN A 71 -4.53 3.33 -7.43
N LEU A 72 -5.70 2.70 -7.45
CA LEU A 72 -5.90 1.38 -6.85
C LEU A 72 -5.13 0.27 -7.58
N GLN A 73 -5.05 0.34 -8.91
CA GLN A 73 -4.23 -0.58 -9.70
C GLN A 73 -2.74 -0.39 -9.38
N THR A 74 -2.27 0.85 -9.30
CA THR A 74 -0.89 1.17 -8.93
C THR A 74 -0.59 0.76 -7.49
N ALA A 75 -1.48 1.05 -6.53
CA ALA A 75 -1.37 0.61 -5.15
C ALA A 75 -1.24 -0.92 -5.04
N LYS A 76 -2.04 -1.69 -5.80
CA LYS A 76 -1.93 -3.16 -5.84
C LYS A 76 -0.54 -3.62 -6.26
N LYS A 77 0.09 -2.95 -7.25
CA LYS A 77 1.46 -3.26 -7.71
C LYS A 77 2.52 -2.98 -6.63
N TYR A 78 2.39 -1.89 -5.88
CA TYR A 78 3.34 -1.55 -4.80
C TYR A 78 3.15 -2.40 -3.54
N TYR A 79 1.91 -2.81 -3.22
CA TYR A 79 1.69 -3.85 -2.22
C TYR A 79 2.31 -5.19 -2.66
N ALA A 80 2.15 -5.58 -3.92
CA ALA A 80 2.81 -6.80 -4.45
C ALA A 80 4.34 -6.72 -4.36
N SER A 81 4.91 -5.55 -4.69
CA SER A 81 6.35 -5.30 -4.56
C SER A 81 6.80 -5.43 -3.09
N THR A 82 6.02 -4.90 -2.15
CA THR A 82 6.28 -5.07 -0.71
C THR A 82 6.24 -6.55 -0.29
N ILE A 83 5.26 -7.32 -0.78
CA ILE A 83 5.17 -8.77 -0.53
C ILE A 83 6.44 -9.47 -1.02
N GLN A 84 6.89 -9.15 -2.24
CA GLN A 84 8.10 -9.72 -2.82
C GLN A 84 9.35 -9.37 -2.00
N LEU A 85 9.56 -8.09 -1.69
CA LEU A 85 10.73 -7.61 -0.93
C LEU A 85 10.78 -8.14 0.51
N THR A 86 9.64 -8.54 1.07
CA THR A 86 9.55 -9.09 2.45
C THR A 86 9.40 -10.61 2.48
N GLY A 87 9.52 -11.29 1.35
CA GLY A 87 9.36 -12.75 1.25
C GLY A 87 7.98 -13.23 1.73
N GLY A 88 6.94 -12.47 1.46
CA GLY A 88 5.55 -12.81 1.80
C GLY A 88 5.14 -12.59 3.26
N LYS A 89 6.02 -12.01 4.09
CA LYS A 89 5.78 -11.88 5.53
C LYS A 89 5.04 -10.60 5.93
N ASN A 90 4.98 -9.59 5.06
CA ASN A 90 4.31 -8.34 5.38
C ASN A 90 2.78 -8.48 5.34
N THR A 91 2.18 -8.66 6.52
CA THR A 91 0.73 -8.83 6.70
C THR A 91 -0.07 -7.62 6.19
N ARG A 92 0.47 -6.41 6.34
CA ARG A 92 -0.19 -5.18 5.89
C ARG A 92 -0.28 -5.11 4.38
N ALA A 93 0.77 -5.53 3.67
CA ALA A 93 0.77 -5.61 2.20
C ALA A 93 -0.15 -6.72 1.67
N LEU A 94 -0.22 -7.87 2.35
CA LEU A 94 -1.18 -8.93 2.01
C LEU A 94 -2.63 -8.43 2.10
N PHE A 95 -2.99 -7.72 3.17
CA PHE A 95 -4.30 -7.07 3.25
C PHE A 95 -4.48 -6.01 2.17
N GLY A 96 -3.46 -5.20 1.88
CA GLY A 96 -3.48 -4.19 0.83
C GLY A 96 -3.88 -4.75 -0.54
N VAL A 97 -3.31 -5.88 -0.95
CA VAL A 97 -3.69 -6.58 -2.20
C VAL A 97 -5.16 -7.02 -2.19
N CYS A 98 -5.63 -7.61 -1.09
CA CYS A 98 -7.03 -8.03 -0.96
C CYS A 98 -7.99 -6.84 -1.06
N LEU A 99 -7.68 -5.75 -0.34
CA LEU A 99 -8.49 -4.53 -0.30
C LEU A 99 -8.51 -3.81 -1.66
N CYS A 100 -7.35 -3.65 -2.32
CA CYS A 100 -7.28 -3.10 -3.67
C CYS A 100 -8.14 -3.92 -4.64
N THR A 101 -8.03 -5.25 -4.58
CA THR A 101 -8.79 -6.12 -5.47
C THR A 101 -10.30 -5.99 -5.25
N SER A 102 -10.74 -5.95 -3.99
CA SER A 102 -12.15 -5.74 -3.66
C SER A 102 -12.65 -4.38 -4.18
N ALA A 103 -11.90 -3.30 -3.95
CA ALA A 103 -12.25 -1.95 -4.40
C ALA A 103 -12.29 -1.84 -5.94
N ILE A 104 -11.29 -2.38 -6.64
CA ILE A 104 -11.25 -2.43 -8.12
C ILE A 104 -12.45 -3.20 -8.65
N ASN A 105 -12.80 -4.34 -8.05
CA ASN A 105 -13.95 -5.15 -8.46
C ASN A 105 -15.27 -4.40 -8.30
N GLN A 106 -15.41 -3.56 -7.27
CA GLN A 106 -16.59 -2.73 -7.07
C GLN A 106 -16.68 -1.62 -8.13
N LEU A 107 -15.56 -0.96 -8.44
CA LEU A 107 -15.50 0.12 -9.44
C LEU A 107 -15.67 -0.36 -10.89
N THR A 108 -15.26 -1.60 -11.18
CA THR A 108 -15.31 -2.19 -12.52
C THR A 108 -16.54 -3.05 -12.77
N LYS A 109 -17.47 -3.12 -11.82
CA LYS A 109 -18.69 -3.93 -11.94
C LYS A 109 -19.47 -3.56 -13.21
N GLY A 110 -19.71 -4.54 -14.08
CA GLY A 110 -20.45 -4.36 -15.34
C GLY A 110 -19.61 -3.94 -16.55
N ARG A 111 -18.28 -3.81 -16.41
CA ARG A 111 -17.34 -3.63 -17.53
C ARG A 111 -16.75 -5.00 -17.90
N ASN A 112 -16.53 -5.26 -19.20
CA ASN A 112 -15.84 -6.47 -19.66
C ASN A 112 -14.45 -6.51 -19.01
N LYS A 113 -14.20 -7.54 -18.18
CA LYS A 113 -12.96 -7.69 -17.43
C LYS A 113 -11.97 -8.47 -18.27
N GLU A 114 -10.77 -7.93 -18.45
CA GLU A 114 -9.59 -8.76 -18.61
C GLU A 114 -9.30 -9.37 -17.23
N GLU A 115 -9.30 -10.70 -17.13
CA GLU A 115 -9.04 -11.47 -15.91
C GLU A 115 -7.56 -11.44 -15.51
N GLU A 116 -6.93 -10.26 -15.50
CA GLU A 116 -5.55 -10.17 -15.03
C GLU A 116 -5.48 -10.33 -13.51
N GLY A 117 -4.87 -11.45 -13.10
CA GLY A 117 -4.31 -11.61 -11.76
C GLY A 117 -5.29 -12.02 -10.69
N SER A 118 -6.10 -13.08 -10.93
CA SER A 118 -6.93 -13.68 -9.88
C SER A 118 -6.11 -14.33 -8.75
N GLU A 119 -4.91 -14.80 -9.09
CA GLU A 119 -4.12 -15.67 -8.23
C GLU A 119 -3.44 -14.96 -7.06
N LEU A 120 -2.92 -13.75 -7.27
CA LEU A 120 -2.18 -13.02 -6.23
C LEU A 120 -3.03 -12.76 -4.99
N GLN A 121 -4.28 -12.29 -5.15
CA GLN A 121 -5.17 -12.07 -4.00
C GLN A 121 -5.60 -13.37 -3.33
N ARG A 122 -5.76 -14.47 -4.08
CA ARG A 122 -6.14 -15.77 -3.51
C ARG A 122 -5.01 -16.27 -2.61
N LEU A 123 -3.78 -16.24 -3.12
CA LEU A 123 -2.58 -16.58 -2.35
C LEU A 123 -2.42 -15.66 -1.13
N ALA A 124 -2.64 -14.35 -1.30
CA ALA A 124 -2.57 -13.41 -0.17
C ALA A 124 -3.61 -13.74 0.92
N ALA A 125 -4.84 -14.06 0.52
CA ALA A 125 -5.92 -14.48 1.42
C ALA A 125 -5.59 -15.79 2.15
N GLU A 126 -5.01 -16.78 1.45
CA GLU A 126 -4.58 -18.04 2.04
C GLU A 126 -3.46 -17.86 3.07
N VAL A 127 -2.44 -17.07 2.73
CA VAL A 127 -1.33 -16.74 3.65
C VAL A 127 -1.86 -16.02 4.89
N LEU A 128 -2.76 -15.04 4.72
CA LEU A 128 -3.41 -14.36 5.84
C LEU A 128 -4.15 -15.35 6.74
N LEU A 129 -5.00 -16.20 6.17
CA LEU A 129 -5.76 -17.17 6.95
C LEU A 129 -4.84 -18.14 7.70
N ASN A 130 -3.77 -18.62 7.06
CA ASN A 130 -2.81 -19.52 7.69
C ASN A 130 -2.03 -18.83 8.82
N ASN A 131 -1.58 -17.60 8.62
CA ASN A 131 -0.89 -16.82 9.65
C ASN A 131 -1.79 -16.63 10.89
N TYR A 132 -3.07 -16.32 10.69
CA TYR A 132 -4.01 -16.17 11.80
C TYR A 132 -4.34 -17.50 12.47
N LYS A 133 -4.48 -18.60 11.73
CA LYS A 133 -4.64 -19.94 12.33
C LYS A 133 -3.47 -20.34 13.22
N GLN A 134 -2.25 -19.91 12.89
CA GLN A 134 -1.04 -20.24 13.66
C GLN A 134 -0.82 -19.28 14.83
N GLN A 135 -0.96 -17.97 14.62
CA GLN A 135 -0.54 -16.95 15.59
C GLN A 135 -1.69 -16.41 16.43
N ALA A 136 -2.93 -16.44 15.92
CA ALA A 136 -4.10 -15.93 16.62
C ALA A 136 -5.37 -16.75 16.27
N PRO A 137 -5.44 -18.04 16.68
CA PRO A 137 -6.51 -18.96 16.24
C PRO A 137 -7.93 -18.43 16.54
N SER A 138 -8.11 -17.72 17.67
CA SER A 138 -9.38 -17.10 18.06
C SER A 138 -9.88 -16.04 17.07
N LYS A 139 -8.98 -15.43 16.27
CA LYS A 139 -9.30 -14.44 15.24
C LYS A 139 -9.45 -15.05 13.84
N ALA A 140 -9.10 -16.32 13.64
CA ALA A 140 -9.20 -16.97 12.33
C ALA A 140 -10.63 -16.98 11.74
N PRO A 141 -11.72 -17.19 12.53
CA PRO A 141 -13.09 -17.09 12.02
C PRO A 141 -13.42 -15.69 11.48
N LEU A 142 -12.93 -14.63 12.14
CA LEU A 142 -13.13 -13.25 11.72
C LEU A 142 -12.45 -12.99 10.37
N ILE A 143 -11.20 -13.42 10.22
CA ILE A 143 -10.46 -13.26 8.95
C ILE A 143 -11.10 -14.07 7.83
N SER A 144 -11.56 -15.29 8.10
CA SER A 144 -12.27 -16.10 7.11
C SER A 144 -13.56 -15.42 6.63
N SER A 145 -14.35 -14.85 7.55
CA SER A 145 -15.57 -14.11 7.19
C SER A 145 -15.25 -12.86 6.36
N LEU A 146 -14.23 -12.10 6.77
CA LEU A 146 -13.78 -10.90 6.07
C LEU A 146 -13.34 -11.20 4.62
N LEU A 147 -12.53 -12.23 4.40
CA LEU A 147 -12.04 -12.61 3.08
C LEU A 147 -13.16 -13.12 2.15
N LYS A 148 -14.13 -13.88 2.70
CA LYS A 148 -15.34 -14.30 1.97
C LYS A 148 -16.18 -13.11 1.53
N ASN A 149 -16.40 -12.12 2.40
CA ASN A 149 -17.16 -10.92 2.07
C ASN A 149 -16.52 -10.09 0.94
N MET A 150 -15.20 -10.12 0.83
CA MET A 150 -14.48 -9.48 -0.28
C MET A 150 -14.58 -10.24 -1.61
N LYS A 151 -15.22 -11.42 -1.64
CA LYS A 151 -15.30 -12.33 -2.80
C LYS A 151 -13.92 -12.76 -3.32
N LEU A 152 -12.98 -13.01 -2.40
CA LEU A 152 -11.61 -13.42 -2.69
C LEU A 152 -11.36 -14.91 -2.37
N SER A 153 -12.39 -15.60 -1.89
CA SER A 153 -12.42 -17.02 -1.53
C SER A 153 -13.55 -17.73 -2.27
#